data_AF-A0A139CGX8-F1
#
_entry.id   AF-A0A139CGX8-F1
#
_cell.length_a   1.000
_cell.length_b   1.000
_cell.length_c   1.000
_cell.angle_alpha   90.00
_cell.angle_beta   90.00
_cell.angle_gamma   90.00
#
_symmetry.space_group_name_H-M   'P 1'
#
loop_
_entity.id
_entity.type
_entity.pdbx_description
1 polymer ?
#
loop_
_entity_poly.entity_id
_entity_poly.type
_entity_poly.pdbx_seq_one_letter_code
_entity_poly.pdbx_strand_id
1 'polypeptide(L)'
;LLTALVIVIPFIATVVRPGMEFSGMFLSWFHAAYIAAIIIGILVLGILAGYVVSKKLNWYYYPLIVAVLTGVGIVILRILSPQFYDNTMGGVLYLLGDATAVLGTISEAMPLFYDNGFTLEPLWKTLFIFSITGIIGLVLSILKMHRDRYMPEMVFFMIWSLVVIVLTISQRRFAYLLAVNVAMLSGFFINMAYVSLAGSRTGYRTTKPASGKKKSRSGKSASRAANTSASVKEPTGAMLEGTTTPVLLAILVLILSFVLFTPVYSLVSHPGVPDYDWQESLIWLGANSPETSHYLDPSSEPEYGVMSWWDYGNWILYISKRPVVANNFQTGLEASSRFFATANESESNSILDGNNVKYVVTDNKMYATKSSAIFSIAGEEYMMGQNFDSFYNSLDMRKTTIAKLHILDGSHLGRLRLVHESPNSQMSLVFNEEDEEGTPIKNVKVFEYVPGAKIYGSAEPGNPVYARVRVTSNQDRQFIYENMAIADESGYYEMRVPYSTNGDIPEISTDPNFVVFLENATVVRETAVSEEDVMQGNEIQVDLV
;
A
#
# COMPACT_ATOMS: atom_id res chain seq x y z
N LEU A 1 -16.93 -19.33 17.10
CA LEU A 1 -15.60 -19.81 17.54
C LEU A 1 -15.46 -21.32 17.38
N LEU A 2 -16.36 -22.15 17.93
CA LEU A 2 -16.32 -23.61 17.71
C LEU A 2 -16.39 -24.00 16.23
N THR A 3 -17.29 -23.39 15.45
CA THR A 3 -17.34 -23.57 13.98
C THR A 3 -16.03 -23.19 13.30
N ALA A 4 -15.35 -22.13 13.77
CA ALA A 4 -14.07 -21.71 13.20
C ALA A 4 -12.98 -22.76 13.47
N LEU A 5 -12.92 -23.35 14.67
CA LEU A 5 -11.98 -24.45 14.97
C LEU A 5 -12.22 -25.68 14.07
N VAL A 6 -13.49 -26.04 13.86
CA VAL A 6 -13.86 -27.18 13.01
C VAL A 6 -13.40 -26.97 11.56
N ILE A 7 -13.36 -25.73 11.08
CA ILE A 7 -12.89 -25.40 9.74
C ILE A 7 -11.36 -25.28 9.68
N VAL A 8 -10.76 -24.61 10.67
CA VAL A 8 -9.34 -24.25 10.68
C VAL A 8 -8.43 -25.45 10.93
N ILE A 9 -8.81 -26.36 11.84
CA ILE A 9 -7.96 -27.50 12.23
C ILE A 9 -7.70 -28.46 11.05
N PRO A 10 -8.72 -28.94 10.30
CA PRO A 10 -8.46 -29.80 9.15
C PRO A 10 -7.61 -29.12 8.08
N PHE A 11 -7.81 -27.82 7.86
CA PHE A 11 -7.06 -27.06 6.86
C PHE A 11 -5.57 -26.93 7.23
N ILE A 12 -5.25 -26.61 8.50
CA ILE A 12 -3.86 -26.62 9.00
C ILE A 12 -3.24 -28.01 8.86
N ALA A 13 -3.98 -29.06 9.23
CA ALA A 13 -3.48 -30.42 9.24
C ALA A 13 -3.22 -31.01 7.84
N THR A 14 -3.82 -30.44 6.77
CA THR A 14 -3.81 -31.04 5.44
C THR A 14 -3.23 -30.17 4.32
N VAL A 15 -3.38 -28.83 4.37
CA VAL A 15 -3.14 -27.97 3.20
C VAL A 15 -1.89 -27.09 3.33
N VAL A 16 -1.55 -26.63 4.53
CA VAL A 16 -0.74 -25.39 4.63
C VAL A 16 0.77 -25.61 4.67
N ARG A 17 1.27 -26.68 5.33
CA ARG A 17 2.67 -27.17 5.32
C ARG A 17 2.76 -28.41 6.23
N PRO A 18 3.36 -29.53 5.82
CA PRO A 18 3.50 -30.70 6.69
C PRO A 18 4.40 -30.38 7.90
N GLY A 19 3.83 -30.31 9.11
CA GLY A 19 4.58 -30.06 10.35
C GLY A 19 3.75 -29.47 11.51
N MET A 20 4.41 -29.20 12.63
CA MET A 20 3.86 -28.49 13.80
C MET A 20 4.32 -27.03 13.81
N GLU A 21 4.19 -26.33 12.67
CA GLU A 21 4.56 -24.92 12.58
C GLU A 21 3.65 -24.05 13.48
N PHE A 22 4.25 -23.06 14.12
CA PHE A 22 3.59 -22.21 15.10
C PHE A 22 3.91 -20.73 14.86
N SER A 23 3.12 -20.11 13.99
CA SER A 23 3.32 -18.74 13.52
C SER A 23 1.99 -17.97 13.51
N GLY A 24 2.02 -16.72 13.95
CA GLY A 24 0.92 -15.77 13.84
C GLY A 24 0.80 -15.11 12.47
N MET A 25 1.82 -15.25 11.61
CA MET A 25 1.86 -14.65 10.27
C MET A 25 1.18 -15.54 9.22
N PHE A 26 1.36 -16.86 9.34
CA PHE A 26 0.77 -17.85 8.44
C PHE A 26 -0.26 -18.70 9.17
N LEU A 27 -1.23 -19.23 8.43
CA LEU A 27 -2.22 -20.11 9.01
C LEU A 27 -1.54 -21.37 9.58
N SER A 28 -1.60 -21.52 10.90
CA SER A 28 -0.79 -22.51 11.63
C SER A 28 -1.48 -22.92 12.93
N TRP A 29 -0.86 -23.84 13.68
CA TRP A 29 -1.37 -24.29 14.98
C TRP A 29 -1.53 -23.16 16.02
N PHE A 30 -0.83 -22.04 15.84
CA PHE A 30 -1.05 -20.82 16.64
C PHE A 30 -2.51 -20.37 16.58
N HIS A 31 -3.14 -20.38 15.40
CA HIS A 31 -4.50 -19.89 15.22
C HIS A 31 -5.54 -20.79 15.91
N ALA A 32 -5.35 -22.10 15.85
CA ALA A 32 -6.19 -23.05 16.57
C ALA A 32 -6.06 -22.86 18.09
N ALA A 33 -4.82 -22.76 18.60
CA ALA A 33 -4.55 -22.49 20.00
C ALA A 33 -5.13 -21.13 20.45
N TYR A 34 -5.02 -20.11 19.62
CA TYR A 34 -5.52 -18.76 19.88
C TYR A 34 -7.06 -18.75 20.00
N ILE A 35 -7.77 -19.40 19.06
CA ILE A 35 -9.23 -19.50 19.14
C ILE A 35 -9.66 -20.32 20.37
N ALA A 36 -8.96 -21.41 20.69
CA ALA A 36 -9.23 -22.19 21.90
C ALA A 36 -9.03 -21.36 23.17
N ALA A 37 -7.95 -20.57 23.24
CA ALA A 37 -7.67 -19.66 24.35
C ALA A 37 -8.78 -18.60 24.50
N ILE A 38 -9.31 -18.05 23.41
CA ILE A 38 -10.46 -17.11 23.46
C ILE A 38 -11.70 -17.80 24.02
N ILE A 39 -12.02 -19.03 23.60
CA ILE A 39 -13.17 -19.78 24.13
C ILE A 39 -13.03 -20.00 25.63
N ILE A 40 -11.86 -20.46 26.08
CA ILE A 40 -11.55 -20.67 27.50
C ILE A 40 -11.68 -19.34 28.25
N GLY A 41 -11.14 -18.26 27.70
CA GLY A 41 -11.24 -16.91 28.27
C GLY A 41 -12.68 -16.47 28.47
N ILE A 42 -13.55 -16.64 27.47
CA ILE A 42 -14.98 -16.30 27.58
C ILE A 42 -15.66 -17.11 28.69
N LEU A 43 -15.37 -18.41 28.79
CA LEU A 43 -15.92 -19.26 29.85
C LEU A 43 -15.46 -18.82 31.24
N VAL A 44 -14.16 -18.53 31.39
CA VAL A 44 -13.58 -18.01 32.65
C VAL A 44 -14.22 -16.68 33.03
N LEU A 45 -14.35 -15.74 32.09
CA LEU A 45 -15.02 -14.45 32.33
C LEU A 45 -16.48 -14.63 32.75
N GLY A 46 -17.22 -15.54 32.11
CA GLY A 46 -18.60 -15.87 32.49
C GLY A 46 -18.72 -16.44 33.91
N ILE A 47 -17.83 -17.37 34.28
CA ILE A 47 -17.77 -17.95 35.63
C ILE A 47 -17.44 -16.88 36.67
N LEU A 48 -16.47 -16.02 36.39
CA LEU A 48 -16.08 -14.91 37.27
C LEU A 48 -17.23 -13.91 37.46
N ALA A 49 -17.92 -13.55 36.38
CA ALA A 49 -19.08 -12.67 36.46
C ALA A 49 -20.18 -13.30 37.33
N GLY A 50 -20.49 -14.58 37.12
CA GLY A 50 -21.43 -15.34 37.94
C GLY A 50 -21.03 -15.40 39.41
N TYR A 51 -19.73 -15.57 39.70
CA TYR A 51 -19.20 -15.56 41.06
C TYR A 51 -19.38 -14.20 41.74
N VAL A 52 -18.97 -13.11 41.10
CA VAL A 52 -19.13 -11.73 41.62
C VAL A 52 -20.59 -11.42 41.93
N VAL A 53 -21.49 -11.79 41.03
CA VAL A 53 -22.94 -11.60 41.21
C VAL A 53 -23.49 -12.47 42.34
N SER A 54 -23.17 -13.77 42.36
CA SER A 54 -23.68 -14.70 43.39
C SER A 54 -23.21 -14.34 44.80
N LYS A 55 -22.00 -13.79 44.93
CA LYS A 55 -21.42 -13.33 46.19
C LYS A 55 -21.79 -11.89 46.56
N LYS A 56 -22.59 -11.19 45.72
CA LYS A 56 -22.97 -9.78 45.92
C LYS A 56 -21.77 -8.86 46.16
N LEU A 57 -20.66 -9.13 45.47
CA LEU A 57 -19.47 -8.30 45.54
C LEU A 57 -19.71 -6.98 44.80
N ASN A 58 -18.97 -5.94 45.18
CA ASN A 58 -19.02 -4.67 44.46
C ASN A 58 -18.55 -4.85 43.00
N TRP A 59 -19.17 -4.12 42.09
CA TRP A 59 -18.96 -4.29 40.64
C TRP A 59 -17.50 -4.11 40.21
N TYR A 60 -16.72 -3.26 40.89
CA TYR A 60 -15.32 -2.98 40.57
C TYR A 60 -14.38 -4.17 40.85
N TYR A 61 -14.79 -5.17 41.64
CA TYR A 61 -14.00 -6.39 41.83
C TYR A 61 -13.89 -7.19 40.54
N TYR A 62 -14.91 -7.17 39.68
CA TYR A 62 -14.88 -7.89 38.41
C TYR A 62 -13.73 -7.39 37.50
N PRO A 63 -13.66 -6.10 37.09
CA PRO A 63 -12.58 -5.62 36.24
C PRO A 63 -11.21 -5.73 36.93
N LEU A 64 -11.12 -5.58 38.26
CA LEU A 64 -9.86 -5.76 38.99
C LEU A 64 -9.35 -7.21 38.90
N ILE A 65 -10.21 -8.20 39.14
CA ILE A 65 -9.85 -9.62 39.03
C ILE A 65 -9.44 -9.94 37.60
N VAL A 66 -10.19 -9.45 36.61
CA VAL A 66 -9.85 -9.65 35.18
C VAL A 66 -8.48 -9.05 34.84
N ALA A 67 -8.16 -7.85 35.34
CA ALA A 67 -6.86 -7.23 35.13
C ALA A 67 -5.72 -8.05 35.75
N VAL A 68 -5.89 -8.51 36.99
CA VAL A 68 -4.91 -9.37 37.69
C VAL A 68 -4.73 -10.70 36.96
N LEU A 69 -5.81 -11.38 36.59
CA LEU A 69 -5.75 -12.66 35.88
C LEU A 69 -5.14 -12.52 34.49
N THR A 70 -5.41 -11.44 33.78
CA THR A 70 -4.76 -11.13 32.49
C THR A 70 -3.26 -10.96 32.69
N GLY A 71 -2.83 -10.17 33.68
CA GLY A 71 -1.40 -9.96 33.98
C GLY A 71 -0.68 -11.26 34.34
N VAL A 72 -1.27 -12.07 35.23
CA VAL A 72 -0.75 -13.39 35.60
C VAL A 72 -0.74 -14.33 34.39
N GLY A 73 -1.80 -14.34 33.59
CA GLY A 73 -1.92 -15.14 32.38
C GLY A 73 -0.83 -14.81 31.35
N ILE A 74 -0.51 -13.53 31.15
CA ILE A 74 0.57 -13.11 30.27
C ILE A 74 1.93 -13.64 30.76
N VAL A 75 2.21 -13.54 32.06
CA VAL A 75 3.46 -14.06 32.65
C VAL A 75 3.54 -15.58 32.52
N ILE A 76 2.45 -16.28 32.79
CA ILE A 76 2.38 -17.75 32.63
C ILE A 76 2.59 -18.15 31.17
N LEU A 77 1.93 -17.47 30.23
CA LEU A 77 2.08 -17.73 28.79
C LEU A 77 3.54 -17.53 28.35
N ARG A 78 4.20 -16.48 28.81
CA ARG A 78 5.62 -16.23 28.51
C ARG A 78 6.53 -17.37 28.97
N ILE A 79 6.21 -18.04 30.08
CA ILE A 79 7.02 -19.14 30.63
C ILE A 79 6.66 -20.48 29.99
N LEU A 80 5.37 -20.80 29.88
CA LEU A 80 4.90 -22.13 29.42
C LEU A 80 4.89 -22.27 27.91
N SER A 81 4.66 -21.18 27.18
CA SER A 81 4.65 -21.17 25.71
C SER A 81 5.21 -19.84 25.18
N PRO A 82 6.55 -19.67 25.20
CA PRO A 82 7.21 -18.47 24.68
C PRO A 82 6.79 -18.14 23.25
N GLN A 83 6.69 -19.15 22.37
CA GLN A 83 6.27 -18.98 20.99
C GLN A 83 4.85 -18.38 20.85
N PHE A 84 3.90 -18.81 21.69
CA PHE A 84 2.56 -18.22 21.68
C PHE A 84 2.56 -16.79 22.21
N TYR A 85 3.35 -16.53 23.25
CA TYR A 85 3.54 -15.19 23.78
C TYR A 85 4.15 -14.25 22.72
N ASP A 86 5.24 -14.64 22.07
CA ASP A 86 5.96 -13.82 21.09
C ASP A 86 5.08 -13.49 19.88
N ASN A 87 4.36 -14.48 19.33
CA ASN A 87 3.42 -14.25 18.22
C ASN A 87 2.24 -13.34 18.62
N THR A 88 1.69 -13.52 19.82
CA THR A 88 0.60 -12.67 20.32
C THR A 88 1.10 -11.24 20.54
N MET A 89 2.26 -11.08 21.18
CA MET A 89 2.83 -9.76 21.47
C MET A 89 3.27 -9.05 20.20
N GLY A 90 3.86 -9.76 19.24
CA GLY A 90 4.20 -9.21 17.93
C GLY A 90 2.96 -8.65 17.21
N GLY A 91 1.83 -9.38 17.25
CA GLY A 91 0.56 -8.89 16.74
C GLY A 91 0.06 -7.62 17.46
N VAL A 92 0.17 -7.56 18.78
CA VAL A 92 -0.20 -6.37 19.57
C VAL A 92 0.69 -5.17 19.22
N LEU A 93 2.01 -5.36 19.15
CA LEU A 93 2.95 -4.29 18.80
C LEU A 93 2.73 -3.78 17.36
N TYR A 94 2.43 -4.69 16.43
CA TYR A 94 2.06 -4.34 15.06
C TYR A 94 0.77 -3.49 14.99
N LEU A 95 -0.23 -3.79 15.83
CA LEU A 95 -1.45 -3.00 15.95
C LEU A 95 -1.16 -1.60 16.55
N LEU A 96 -0.24 -1.53 17.51
CA LEU A 96 0.16 -0.27 18.16
C LEU A 96 1.12 0.58 17.32
N GLY A 97 1.53 0.08 16.15
CA GLY A 97 2.33 0.82 15.18
C GLY A 97 3.82 0.87 15.53
N ASP A 98 4.38 -0.24 16.00
CA ASP A 98 5.84 -0.36 16.16
C ASP A 98 6.55 0.08 14.87
N ALA A 99 7.28 1.18 14.99
CA ALA A 99 7.77 2.00 13.89
C ALA A 99 9.11 1.44 13.41
N THR A 100 9.07 0.31 12.71
CA THR A 100 10.21 -0.05 11.86
C THR A 100 10.38 1.03 10.78
N ALA A 101 11.62 1.29 10.34
CA ALA A 101 11.89 2.26 9.27
C ALA A 101 11.00 2.01 8.04
N VAL A 102 10.69 0.73 7.78
CA VAL A 102 9.78 0.30 6.72
C VAL A 102 8.33 0.74 6.97
N LEU A 103 7.76 0.51 8.17
CA LEU A 103 6.35 0.87 8.46
C LEU A 103 6.08 2.37 8.28
N GLY A 104 7.05 3.23 8.62
CA GLY A 104 6.93 4.68 8.44
C GLY A 104 6.82 5.14 6.98
N THR A 105 7.31 4.33 6.03
CA THR A 105 7.24 4.63 4.59
C THR A 105 5.96 4.11 3.91
N ILE A 106 5.18 3.27 4.60
CA ILE A 106 3.95 2.67 4.05
C ILE A 106 2.77 3.62 4.28
N SER A 107 2.22 4.15 3.19
CA SER A 107 1.10 5.10 3.22
C SER A 107 -0.11 4.62 4.04
N GLU A 108 -0.40 3.31 4.01
CA GLU A 108 -1.53 2.72 4.75
C GLU A 108 -1.28 2.61 6.26
N ALA A 109 -0.01 2.51 6.69
CA ALA A 109 0.35 2.40 8.10
C ALA A 109 0.44 3.77 8.80
N MET A 110 0.40 4.88 8.04
CA MET A 110 0.45 6.24 8.58
C MET A 110 -0.79 6.58 9.41
N PRO A 111 -0.69 7.53 10.37
CA PRO A 111 -1.83 8.03 11.12
C PRO A 111 -2.92 8.67 10.23
N LEU A 112 -4.17 8.57 10.66
CA LEU A 112 -5.33 9.06 9.88
C LEU A 112 -5.30 10.56 9.60
N PHE A 113 -4.77 11.34 10.54
CA PHE A 113 -4.79 12.80 10.50
C PHE A 113 -3.43 13.43 10.14
N TYR A 114 -2.51 12.63 9.60
CA TYR A 114 -1.15 13.09 9.33
C TYR A 114 -0.75 12.79 7.89
N ASP A 115 -0.40 13.83 7.12
CA ASP A 115 0.20 13.74 5.78
C ASP A 115 1.14 14.94 5.61
N ASN A 116 2.43 14.76 5.92
CA ASN A 116 3.42 15.86 6.02
C ASN A 116 2.95 17.05 6.91
N GLY A 117 2.04 16.78 7.85
CA GLY A 117 1.33 17.79 8.64
C GLY A 117 -0.06 17.32 9.04
N PHE A 118 -0.72 18.07 9.93
CA PHE A 118 -2.10 17.76 10.32
C PHE A 118 -3.07 18.00 9.14
N THR A 119 -3.85 16.99 8.77
CA THR A 119 -4.84 17.06 7.69
C THR A 119 -6.06 16.18 7.96
N LEU A 120 -7.21 16.56 7.38
CA LEU A 120 -8.43 15.74 7.37
C LEU A 120 -8.64 15.03 6.03
N GLU A 121 -7.73 15.23 5.07
CA GLU A 121 -7.85 14.70 3.71
C GLU A 121 -7.96 13.16 3.66
N PRO A 122 -7.16 12.37 4.40
CA PRO A 122 -7.29 10.91 4.37
C PRO A 122 -8.66 10.46 4.89
N LEU A 123 -9.12 11.03 6.00
CA LEU A 123 -10.47 10.77 6.53
C LEU A 123 -11.56 11.09 5.50
N TRP A 124 -11.44 12.23 4.82
CA TRP A 124 -12.40 12.67 3.81
C TRP A 124 -12.39 11.78 2.57
N LYS A 125 -11.21 11.38 2.07
CA LYS A 125 -11.08 10.45 0.94
C LYS A 125 -11.66 9.07 1.25
N THR A 126 -11.48 8.58 2.47
CA THR A 126 -11.93 7.22 2.83
C THR A 126 -13.40 7.16 3.24
N LEU A 127 -13.89 8.11 4.06
CA LEU A 127 -15.24 8.06 4.63
C LEU A 127 -16.17 9.17 4.10
N PHE A 128 -15.63 10.22 3.49
CA PHE A 128 -16.38 11.34 2.92
C PHE A 128 -17.44 11.88 3.90
N ILE A 129 -18.67 12.14 3.45
CA ILE A 129 -19.77 12.63 4.28
C ILE A 129 -20.11 11.69 5.45
N PHE A 130 -19.78 10.39 5.35
CA PHE A 130 -20.05 9.43 6.42
C PHE A 130 -19.17 9.66 7.64
N SER A 131 -18.04 10.36 7.50
CA SER A 131 -17.28 10.84 8.65
C SER A 131 -18.14 11.76 9.54
N ILE A 132 -18.95 12.65 8.94
CA ILE A 132 -19.81 13.59 9.66
C ILE A 132 -21.05 12.89 10.22
N THR A 133 -21.79 12.16 9.38
CA THR A 133 -23.01 11.48 9.83
C THR A 133 -22.71 10.36 10.84
N GLY A 134 -21.56 9.71 10.72
CA GLY A 134 -21.04 8.76 11.70
C GLY A 134 -20.79 9.40 13.06
N ILE A 135 -20.13 10.58 13.11
CA ILE A 135 -19.91 11.33 14.36
C ILE A 135 -21.25 11.74 14.99
N ILE A 136 -22.20 12.25 14.21
CA ILE A 136 -23.53 12.62 14.72
C ILE A 136 -24.24 11.37 15.27
N GLY A 137 -24.21 10.26 14.53
CA GLY A 137 -24.74 8.98 14.95
C GLY A 137 -24.11 8.49 16.26
N LEU A 138 -22.81 8.68 16.43
CA LEU A 138 -22.07 8.30 17.64
C LEU A 138 -22.56 9.09 18.85
N VAL A 139 -22.64 10.41 18.72
CA VAL A 139 -23.15 11.30 19.79
C VAL A 139 -24.58 10.93 20.16
N LEU A 140 -25.47 10.76 19.17
CA LEU A 140 -26.86 10.37 19.42
C LEU A 140 -26.97 8.99 20.09
N SER A 141 -26.10 8.04 19.72
CA SER A 141 -26.06 6.71 20.33
C SER A 141 -25.64 6.79 21.79
N ILE A 142 -24.64 7.61 22.14
CA ILE A 142 -24.21 7.85 23.52
C ILE A 142 -25.34 8.49 24.34
N LEU A 143 -25.99 9.52 23.79
CA LEU A 143 -27.11 10.20 24.46
C LEU A 143 -28.27 9.23 24.71
N LYS A 144 -28.61 8.40 23.73
CA LYS A 144 -29.63 7.37 23.87
C LYS A 144 -29.24 6.31 24.90
N MET A 145 -27.98 5.88 24.90
CA MET A 145 -27.47 4.90 25.87
C MET A 145 -27.56 5.41 27.31
N HIS A 146 -27.24 6.69 27.54
CA HIS A 146 -27.38 7.32 28.86
C HIS A 146 -28.86 7.43 29.28
N ARG A 147 -29.77 7.70 28.34
CA ARG A 147 -31.22 7.77 28.61
C ARG A 147 -31.83 6.40 28.88
N ASP A 148 -31.45 5.40 28.10
CA ASP A 148 -32.07 4.06 28.06
C ASP A 148 -31.32 3.06 28.96
N ARG A 149 -30.51 3.55 29.92
CA ARG A 149 -29.79 2.79 30.96
C ARG A 149 -28.84 1.70 30.43
N TYR A 150 -27.99 2.04 29.45
CA TYR A 150 -26.86 1.21 29.04
C TYR A 150 -27.24 -0.22 28.60
N MET A 151 -28.09 -0.32 27.57
CA MET A 151 -28.44 -1.63 26.97
C MET A 151 -27.16 -2.38 26.55
N PRO A 152 -27.00 -3.68 26.90
CA PRO A 152 -25.77 -4.43 26.67
C PRO A 152 -25.29 -4.41 25.22
N GLU A 153 -26.21 -4.46 24.25
CA GLU A 153 -25.91 -4.48 22.82
C GLU A 153 -25.34 -3.13 22.36
N MET A 154 -25.87 -2.02 22.90
CA MET A 154 -25.34 -0.69 22.63
C MET A 154 -23.96 -0.51 23.28
N VAL A 155 -23.78 -0.98 24.51
CA VAL A 155 -22.48 -0.92 25.18
C VAL A 155 -21.42 -1.70 24.39
N PHE A 156 -21.75 -2.91 23.94
CA PHE A 156 -20.86 -3.70 23.09
C PHE A 156 -20.50 -2.97 21.80
N PHE A 157 -21.50 -2.47 21.06
CA PHE A 157 -21.29 -1.74 19.82
C PHE A 157 -20.45 -0.48 20.02
N MET A 158 -20.66 0.26 21.11
CA MET A 158 -19.90 1.47 21.45
C MET A 158 -18.44 1.16 21.78
N ILE A 159 -18.17 0.09 22.55
CA ILE A 159 -16.80 -0.35 22.85
C ILE A 159 -16.09 -0.80 21.58
N TRP A 160 -16.75 -1.61 20.76
CA TRP A 160 -16.20 -2.04 19.47
C TRP A 160 -15.89 -0.85 18.56
N SER A 161 -16.82 0.11 18.45
CA SER A 161 -16.62 1.34 17.67
C SER A 161 -15.44 2.15 18.19
N LEU A 162 -15.31 2.30 19.51
CA LEU A 162 -14.21 3.03 20.12
C LEU A 162 -12.85 2.38 19.82
N VAL A 163 -12.74 1.05 19.96
CA VAL A 163 -11.51 0.31 19.64
C VAL A 163 -11.12 0.51 18.19
N VAL A 164 -12.07 0.37 17.26
CA VAL A 164 -11.81 0.54 15.82
C VAL A 164 -11.46 1.99 15.48
N ILE A 165 -12.08 2.98 16.12
CA ILE A 165 -11.72 4.40 15.97
C ILE A 165 -10.27 4.61 16.41
N VAL A 166 -9.86 4.11 17.58
CA VAL A 166 -8.48 4.24 18.08
C VAL A 166 -7.49 3.59 17.11
N LEU A 167 -7.78 2.38 16.65
CA LEU A 167 -6.95 1.71 15.65
C LEU A 167 -6.83 2.54 14.36
N THR A 168 -7.94 3.06 13.85
CA THR A 168 -7.95 3.83 12.60
C THR A 168 -7.23 5.16 12.74
N ILE A 169 -7.37 5.85 13.88
CA ILE A 169 -6.60 7.07 14.16
C ILE A 169 -5.09 6.77 14.15
N SER A 170 -4.70 5.63 14.73
CA SER A 170 -3.31 5.19 14.74
C SER A 170 -2.81 4.85 13.33
N GLN A 171 -3.59 4.12 12.52
CA GLN A 171 -3.19 3.68 11.18
C GLN A 171 -4.38 3.65 10.20
N ARG A 172 -4.22 4.31 9.05
CA ARG A 172 -5.25 4.44 8.00
C ARG A 172 -5.78 3.10 7.49
N ARG A 173 -4.94 2.06 7.46
CA ARG A 173 -5.33 0.71 7.01
C ARG A 173 -6.50 0.11 7.78
N PHE A 174 -6.77 0.53 9.01
CA PHE A 174 -7.93 0.02 9.76
C PHE A 174 -9.25 0.70 9.38
N ALA A 175 -9.23 1.65 8.45
CA ALA A 175 -10.44 2.37 8.03
C ALA A 175 -11.51 1.46 7.40
N TYR A 176 -11.13 0.32 6.81
CA TYR A 176 -12.12 -0.66 6.32
C TYR A 176 -12.93 -1.29 7.46
N LEU A 177 -12.34 -1.44 8.66
CA LEU A 177 -13.07 -1.87 9.86
C LEU A 177 -14.01 -0.75 10.30
N LEU A 178 -13.51 0.49 10.34
CA LEU A 178 -14.29 1.65 10.77
C LEU A 178 -15.48 1.93 9.87
N ALA A 179 -15.37 1.63 8.57
CA ALA A 179 -16.44 1.81 7.59
C ALA A 179 -17.74 1.10 8.03
N VAL A 180 -17.65 -0.10 8.63
CA VAL A 180 -18.82 -0.84 9.12
C VAL A 180 -19.49 -0.10 10.27
N ASN A 181 -18.70 0.33 11.26
CA ASN A 181 -19.20 1.08 12.42
C ASN A 181 -19.83 2.40 11.98
N VAL A 182 -19.17 3.14 11.10
CA VAL A 182 -19.64 4.41 10.56
C VAL A 182 -20.92 4.25 9.76
N ALA A 183 -21.06 3.19 8.96
CA ALA A 183 -22.30 2.89 8.24
C ALA A 183 -23.47 2.64 9.21
N MET A 184 -23.25 1.85 10.27
CA MET A 184 -24.26 1.59 11.30
C MET A 184 -24.65 2.86 12.07
N LEU A 185 -23.68 3.69 12.45
CA LEU A 185 -23.91 4.97 13.12
C LEU A 185 -24.66 5.97 12.24
N SER A 186 -24.30 6.05 10.97
CA SER A 186 -24.98 6.89 9.97
C SER A 186 -26.42 6.44 9.79
N GLY A 187 -26.66 5.13 9.67
CA GLY A 187 -28.01 4.56 9.60
C GLY A 187 -28.83 4.85 10.86
N PHE A 188 -28.21 4.77 12.04
CA PHE A 188 -28.84 5.13 13.30
C PHE A 188 -29.24 6.61 13.34
N PHE A 189 -28.36 7.52 12.90
CA PHE A 189 -28.65 8.95 12.78
C PHE A 189 -29.84 9.19 11.84
N ILE A 190 -29.82 8.62 10.63
CA ILE A 190 -30.89 8.77 9.63
C ILE A 190 -32.22 8.26 10.20
N ASN A 191 -32.22 7.11 10.87
CA ASN A 191 -33.42 6.57 11.51
C ASN A 191 -33.96 7.49 12.62
N MET A 192 -33.08 8.03 13.46
CA MET A 192 -33.47 9.00 14.51
C MET A 192 -34.04 10.29 13.92
N ALA A 193 -33.43 10.82 12.86
CA ALA A 193 -33.93 11.99 12.15
C ALA A 193 -35.31 11.71 11.52
N TYR A 194 -35.47 10.56 10.86
CA TYR A 194 -36.74 10.12 10.29
C TYR A 194 -37.85 10.02 11.35
N VAL A 195 -37.59 9.34 12.47
CA VAL A 195 -38.55 9.18 13.57
C VAL A 195 -38.90 10.52 14.22
N SER A 196 -37.92 11.42 14.40
CA SER A 196 -38.18 12.76 14.95
C SER A 196 -39.07 13.59 14.02
N LEU A 197 -38.81 13.55 12.72
CA LEU A 197 -39.60 14.28 11.73
C LEU A 197 -41.01 13.70 11.57
N ALA A 198 -41.16 12.37 11.53
CA ALA A 198 -42.46 11.70 11.44
C ALA A 198 -43.28 11.78 12.75
N GLY A 199 -42.62 11.63 13.90
CA GLY A 199 -43.23 11.67 15.24
C GLY A 199 -43.60 13.07 15.71
N SER A 200 -42.98 14.12 15.16
CA SER A 200 -43.40 15.51 15.41
C SER A 200 -44.77 15.87 14.81
N ARG A 201 -45.31 15.04 13.89
CA ARG A 201 -46.55 15.31 13.14
C ARG A 201 -47.71 14.37 13.43
N THR A 202 -47.47 13.24 14.09
CA THR A 202 -48.53 12.41 14.65
C THR A 202 -48.40 12.49 16.16
N GLY A 203 -49.42 12.98 16.86
CA GLY A 203 -49.43 13.11 18.32
C GLY A 203 -49.41 11.75 19.04
N TYR A 204 -48.40 10.92 18.80
CA TYR A 204 -48.19 9.64 19.45
C TYR A 204 -47.48 9.90 20.78
N ARG A 205 -48.31 10.26 21.77
CA ARG A 205 -47.96 10.15 23.19
C ARG A 205 -47.39 8.76 23.43
N THR A 206 -46.13 8.68 23.84
CA THR A 206 -45.57 7.47 24.43
C THR A 206 -46.45 7.05 25.61
N THR A 207 -47.20 5.97 25.45
CA THR A 207 -47.87 5.33 26.56
C THR A 207 -46.78 4.77 27.47
N LYS A 208 -46.55 5.44 28.61
CA LYS A 208 -45.83 4.85 29.73
C LYS A 208 -46.49 3.49 30.05
N PRO A 209 -45.73 2.42 30.32
CA PRO A 209 -46.32 1.18 30.80
C PRO A 209 -47.01 1.49 32.13
N ALA A 210 -48.32 1.30 32.20
CA ALA A 210 -49.08 1.48 33.42
C ALA A 210 -48.59 0.46 34.46
N SER A 211 -47.97 0.98 35.52
CA SER A 211 -47.76 0.24 36.76
C SER A 211 -49.11 -0.28 37.25
N GLY A 212 -49.22 -1.60 37.42
CA GLY A 212 -50.45 -2.23 37.89
C GLY A 212 -50.93 -1.68 39.23
N LYS A 213 -52.17 -1.20 39.27
CA LYS A 213 -52.99 -1.20 40.49
C LYS A 213 -54.41 -1.66 40.13
N LYS A 214 -54.81 -2.76 40.75
CA LYS A 214 -56.18 -3.32 40.80
C LYS A 214 -57.11 -2.44 41.64
N LYS A 215 -58.42 -2.64 41.41
CA LYS A 215 -59.65 -2.23 42.15
C LYS A 215 -60.28 -0.93 41.59
N SER A 216 -61.59 -0.77 41.40
CA SER A 216 -62.81 -1.50 41.79
C SER A 216 -64.01 -0.97 40.97
N ARG A 217 -65.10 -1.75 40.87
CA ARG A 217 -66.39 -1.48 40.20
C ARG A 217 -67.22 -0.33 40.80
N SER A 218 -68.06 0.29 39.94
CA SER A 218 -69.45 0.82 40.09
C SER A 218 -69.57 2.22 39.45
N GLY A 219 -70.57 2.66 38.66
CA GLY A 219 -71.83 2.17 38.10
C GLY A 219 -72.66 3.40 37.61
N LYS A 220 -73.44 3.28 36.51
CA LYS A 220 -74.60 4.13 36.04
C LYS A 220 -74.36 5.66 35.83
N SER A 221 -74.97 6.43 34.92
CA SER A 221 -76.03 6.28 33.89
C SER A 221 -76.14 7.55 33.01
N ALA A 222 -76.62 7.36 31.77
CA ALA A 222 -77.66 8.13 31.05
C ALA A 222 -77.46 9.55 30.44
N SER A 223 -77.65 9.58 29.11
CA SER A 223 -78.43 10.53 28.29
C SER A 223 -77.89 11.97 28.11
N ARG A 224 -78.12 12.71 27.03
CA ARG A 224 -79.22 12.72 26.05
C ARG A 224 -78.79 13.56 24.83
N ALA A 225 -79.39 13.25 23.68
CA ALA A 225 -79.24 13.93 22.40
C ALA A 225 -79.83 15.35 22.35
N ALA A 226 -79.34 16.19 21.44
CA ALA A 226 -80.16 17.08 20.60
C ALA A 226 -79.34 17.68 19.44
N ASN A 227 -79.96 17.64 18.26
CA ASN A 227 -79.51 18.10 16.95
C ASN A 227 -79.67 19.62 16.75
N THR A 228 -79.22 20.07 15.56
CA THR A 228 -79.57 21.30 14.79
C THR A 228 -78.76 22.55 15.14
N SER A 229 -78.24 23.36 14.20
CA SER A 229 -78.32 23.42 12.73
C SER A 229 -77.28 24.41 12.17
N ALA A 230 -76.96 24.23 10.88
CA ALA A 230 -76.72 25.27 9.87
C ALA A 230 -75.30 25.79 9.58
N SER A 231 -75.04 25.74 8.27
CA SER A 231 -74.16 26.54 7.41
C SER A 231 -72.65 26.40 7.55
N VAL A 232 -72.15 25.54 6.65
CA VAL A 232 -70.93 25.71 5.84
C VAL A 232 -70.50 27.18 5.70
N LYS A 233 -69.27 27.46 6.15
CA LYS A 233 -68.31 28.28 5.42
C LYS A 233 -66.98 27.55 5.48
N GLU A 234 -66.57 26.98 4.35
CA GLU A 234 -65.17 26.65 4.13
C GLU A 234 -64.34 27.93 4.21
N PRO A 235 -63.18 27.90 4.88
CA PRO A 235 -61.98 28.47 4.34
C PRO A 235 -61.20 27.32 3.69
N THR A 236 -61.21 27.37 2.36
CA THR A 236 -60.16 26.87 1.49
C THR A 236 -58.78 26.91 2.17
N GLY A 237 -58.30 25.73 2.55
CA GLY A 237 -56.95 25.52 3.08
C GLY A 237 -56.51 24.14 2.64
N ALA A 238 -55.71 24.10 1.58
CA ALA A 238 -55.28 22.90 0.89
C ALA A 238 -54.81 21.79 1.86
N MET A 239 -55.47 20.64 1.78
CA MET A 239 -54.93 19.36 2.23
C MET A 239 -53.66 19.06 1.41
N LEU A 240 -52.51 19.49 1.92
CA LEU A 240 -51.17 19.10 1.44
C LEU A 240 -50.33 18.59 2.62
N GLU A 241 -50.93 17.81 3.51
CA GLU A 241 -50.23 17.24 4.66
C GLU A 241 -50.31 15.71 4.63
N GLY A 242 -49.29 15.08 4.04
CA GLY A 242 -49.12 13.62 4.17
C GLY A 242 -48.09 13.00 3.23
N THR A 243 -47.99 13.46 1.98
CA THR A 243 -47.19 12.79 0.93
C THR A 243 -45.85 13.46 0.63
N THR A 244 -45.67 14.74 0.93
CA THR A 244 -44.49 15.51 0.51
C THR A 244 -43.22 15.19 1.31
N THR A 245 -43.35 14.82 2.58
CA THR A 245 -42.19 14.59 3.48
C THR A 245 -41.47 13.26 3.26
N PRO A 246 -42.14 12.09 3.14
CA PRO A 246 -41.45 10.85 2.77
C PRO A 246 -40.87 10.93 1.34
N VAL A 247 -41.50 11.68 0.45
CA VAL A 247 -40.99 11.95 -0.90
C VAL A 247 -39.73 12.83 -0.83
N LEU A 248 -39.70 13.90 -0.05
CA LEU A 248 -38.50 14.73 0.16
C LEU A 248 -37.35 13.96 0.84
N LEU A 249 -37.67 13.05 1.76
CA LEU A 249 -36.67 12.18 2.42
C LEU A 249 -36.14 11.11 1.46
N ALA A 250 -37.00 10.50 0.64
CA ALA A 250 -36.59 9.58 -0.41
C ALA A 250 -35.75 10.31 -1.47
N ILE A 251 -36.11 11.55 -1.83
CA ILE A 251 -35.33 12.43 -2.72
C ILE A 251 -33.99 12.77 -2.07
N LEU A 252 -33.94 13.11 -0.78
CA LEU A 252 -32.68 13.37 -0.07
C LEU A 252 -31.80 12.11 -0.03
N VAL A 253 -32.38 10.93 0.22
CA VAL A 253 -31.66 9.65 0.18
C VAL A 253 -31.18 9.33 -1.23
N LEU A 254 -31.97 9.61 -2.27
CA LEU A 254 -31.58 9.45 -3.68
C LEU A 254 -30.47 10.43 -4.09
N ILE A 255 -30.57 11.70 -3.68
CA ILE A 255 -29.54 12.73 -3.94
C ILE A 255 -28.26 12.37 -3.19
N LEU A 256 -28.35 11.98 -1.92
CA LEU A 256 -27.21 11.47 -1.17
C LEU A 256 -26.65 10.23 -1.88
N SER A 257 -27.46 9.25 -2.25
CA SER A 257 -27.00 8.05 -2.96
C SER A 257 -26.30 8.37 -4.28
N PHE A 258 -26.78 9.35 -5.05
CA PHE A 258 -26.19 9.79 -6.30
C PHE A 258 -24.88 10.55 -6.10
N VAL A 259 -24.83 11.53 -5.18
CA VAL A 259 -23.60 12.26 -4.81
C VAL A 259 -22.55 11.32 -4.22
N LEU A 260 -22.99 10.27 -3.53
CA LEU A 260 -22.12 9.25 -2.92
C LEU A 260 -21.65 8.18 -3.92
N PHE A 261 -22.25 8.10 -5.12
CA PHE A 261 -21.89 7.09 -6.11
C PHE A 261 -20.63 7.47 -6.91
N THR A 262 -20.40 8.76 -7.18
CA THR A 262 -19.28 9.22 -8.03
C THR A 262 -17.89 8.84 -7.51
N PRO A 263 -17.54 9.03 -6.22
CA PRO A 263 -16.24 8.62 -5.69
C PRO A 263 -16.07 7.10 -5.70
N VAL A 264 -17.16 6.36 -5.43
CA VAL A 264 -17.18 4.90 -5.42
C VAL A 264 -17.02 4.33 -6.83
N TYR A 265 -17.65 4.95 -7.83
CA TYR A 265 -17.56 4.53 -9.23
C TYR A 265 -16.12 4.61 -9.75
N SER A 266 -15.39 5.69 -9.43
CA SER A 266 -13.98 5.83 -9.81
C SER A 266 -13.10 4.72 -9.21
N LEU A 267 -13.38 4.30 -7.97
CA LEU A 267 -12.63 3.23 -7.29
C LEU A 267 -12.94 1.85 -7.87
N VAL A 268 -14.21 1.58 -8.20
CA VAL A 268 -14.68 0.28 -8.72
C VAL A 268 -14.31 0.08 -10.20
N SER A 269 -14.20 1.16 -10.97
CA SER A 269 -13.93 1.09 -12.42
C SER A 269 -12.47 0.78 -12.78
N HIS A 270 -11.52 0.96 -11.85
CA HIS A 270 -10.09 0.72 -12.09
C HIS A 270 -9.46 -0.10 -10.93
N PRO A 271 -9.83 -1.37 -10.77
CA PRO A 271 -9.42 -2.16 -9.60
C PRO A 271 -7.97 -2.63 -9.72
N GLY A 272 -7.01 -1.85 -9.20
CA GLY A 272 -5.64 -2.30 -8.92
C GLY A 272 -4.83 -2.85 -10.11
N VAL A 273 -5.30 -2.65 -11.34
CA VAL A 273 -4.61 -3.05 -12.56
C VAL A 273 -3.48 -2.05 -12.80
N PRO A 274 -2.26 -2.50 -13.17
CA PRO A 274 -1.21 -1.59 -13.63
C PRO A 274 -1.73 -0.67 -14.74
N ASP A 275 -1.16 0.52 -14.87
CA ASP A 275 -1.46 1.37 -16.02
C ASP A 275 -0.99 0.73 -17.33
N TYR A 276 -1.38 1.34 -18.46
CA TYR A 276 -1.11 0.78 -19.79
C TYR A 276 0.40 0.56 -20.03
N ASP A 277 1.25 1.50 -19.62
CA ASP A 277 2.71 1.41 -19.85
C ASP A 277 3.31 0.23 -19.07
N TRP A 278 2.89 0.04 -17.80
CA TRP A 278 3.28 -1.13 -17.02
C TRP A 278 2.74 -2.44 -17.62
N GLN A 279 1.48 -2.50 -18.05
CA GLN A 279 0.92 -3.71 -18.67
C GLN A 279 1.68 -4.09 -19.94
N GLU A 280 1.89 -3.13 -20.83
CA GLU A 280 2.58 -3.31 -22.11
C GLU A 280 4.01 -3.81 -21.87
N SER A 281 4.77 -3.15 -21.00
CA SER A 281 6.18 -3.50 -20.75
C SER A 281 6.33 -4.87 -20.08
N LEU A 282 5.37 -5.30 -19.23
CA LEU A 282 5.39 -6.63 -18.60
C LEU A 282 4.94 -7.75 -19.55
N ILE A 283 4.02 -7.46 -20.47
CA ILE A 283 3.67 -8.38 -21.57
C ILE A 283 4.89 -8.57 -22.47
N TRP A 284 5.56 -7.48 -22.84
CA TRP A 284 6.81 -7.53 -23.61
C TRP A 284 7.88 -8.35 -22.87
N LEU A 285 8.10 -8.10 -21.57
CA LEU A 285 9.09 -8.83 -20.78
C LEU A 285 8.77 -10.33 -20.76
N GLY A 286 7.51 -10.72 -20.60
CA GLY A 286 7.11 -12.14 -20.62
C GLY A 286 7.34 -12.81 -21.97
N ALA A 287 7.22 -12.07 -23.08
CA ALA A 287 7.38 -12.58 -24.44
C ALA A 287 8.83 -12.58 -24.95
N ASN A 288 9.66 -11.64 -24.48
CA ASN A 288 11.00 -11.37 -25.02
C ASN A 288 12.15 -11.70 -24.05
N SER A 289 11.87 -12.28 -22.88
CA SER A 289 12.89 -12.83 -21.98
C SER A 289 12.85 -14.36 -21.94
N PRO A 290 13.97 -15.05 -21.67
CA PRO A 290 13.96 -16.51 -21.51
C PRO A 290 12.98 -16.95 -20.42
N GLU A 291 12.16 -17.97 -20.67
CA GLU A 291 11.27 -18.50 -19.64
C GLU A 291 12.06 -19.07 -18.46
N THR A 292 11.52 -18.92 -17.25
CA THR A 292 12.07 -19.49 -16.02
C THR A 292 11.24 -20.68 -15.56
N SER A 293 11.90 -21.67 -14.98
CA SER A 293 11.27 -22.84 -14.37
C SER A 293 10.59 -22.49 -13.03
N HIS A 294 9.86 -23.47 -12.46
CA HIS A 294 9.37 -23.43 -11.07
C HIS A 294 8.38 -22.32 -10.70
N TYR A 295 7.69 -21.70 -11.67
CA TYR A 295 6.69 -20.66 -11.37
C TYR A 295 5.62 -21.06 -10.34
N LEU A 296 5.20 -22.33 -10.32
CA LEU A 296 4.22 -22.88 -9.37
C LEU A 296 4.87 -23.58 -8.16
N ASP A 297 6.20 -23.60 -8.07
CA ASP A 297 6.96 -24.26 -7.01
C ASP A 297 7.87 -23.25 -6.30
N PRO A 298 7.40 -22.64 -5.20
CA PRO A 298 8.15 -21.62 -4.48
C PRO A 298 9.37 -22.16 -3.71
N SER A 299 9.59 -23.48 -3.69
CA SER A 299 10.72 -24.10 -2.98
C SER A 299 11.97 -24.28 -3.83
N SER A 300 11.83 -24.13 -5.15
CA SER A 300 12.92 -24.30 -6.10
C SER A 300 13.42 -22.94 -6.61
N GLU A 301 14.73 -22.80 -6.78
CA GLU A 301 15.35 -21.58 -7.29
C GLU A 301 15.19 -21.47 -8.82
N PRO A 302 14.79 -20.30 -9.34
CA PRO A 302 14.70 -20.06 -10.77
C PRO A 302 16.07 -19.68 -11.37
N GLU A 303 16.16 -19.72 -12.70
CA GLU A 303 17.38 -19.49 -13.46
C GLU A 303 17.92 -18.05 -13.35
N TYR A 304 17.06 -17.08 -13.10
CA TYR A 304 17.41 -15.69 -12.84
C TYR A 304 16.28 -14.95 -12.12
N GLY A 305 16.53 -13.75 -11.60
CA GLY A 305 15.55 -12.84 -11.02
C GLY A 305 15.35 -11.54 -11.80
N VAL A 306 14.22 -10.87 -11.57
CA VAL A 306 13.94 -9.50 -12.03
C VAL A 306 14.02 -8.55 -10.84
N MET A 307 14.87 -7.53 -10.96
CA MET A 307 15.02 -6.46 -9.97
C MET A 307 14.07 -5.31 -10.29
N SER A 308 13.27 -4.90 -9.31
CA SER A 308 12.47 -3.68 -9.35
C SER A 308 12.15 -3.24 -7.93
N TRP A 309 11.43 -2.12 -7.79
CA TRP A 309 10.90 -1.73 -6.48
C TRP A 309 9.80 -2.70 -6.03
N TRP A 310 9.73 -2.97 -4.72
CA TRP A 310 8.89 -4.02 -4.14
C TRP A 310 7.40 -3.86 -4.46
N ASP A 311 6.92 -2.63 -4.64
CA ASP A 311 5.53 -2.34 -5.05
C ASP A 311 5.12 -3.04 -6.35
N TYR A 312 6.06 -3.31 -7.26
CA TYR A 312 5.78 -3.83 -8.60
C TYR A 312 6.02 -5.33 -8.73
N GLY A 313 6.57 -5.98 -7.69
CA GLY A 313 6.99 -7.37 -7.78
C GLY A 313 5.85 -8.33 -8.13
N ASN A 314 4.65 -8.14 -7.58
CA ASN A 314 3.51 -8.99 -7.95
C ASN A 314 3.04 -8.75 -9.38
N TRP A 315 3.11 -7.51 -9.90
CA TRP A 315 2.77 -7.26 -11.29
C TRP A 315 3.73 -7.98 -12.23
N ILE A 316 5.04 -7.86 -11.99
CA ILE A 316 6.06 -8.59 -12.74
C ILE A 316 5.80 -10.10 -12.64
N LEU A 317 5.63 -10.62 -11.44
CA LEU A 317 5.40 -12.04 -11.20
C LEU A 317 4.17 -12.58 -11.95
N TYR A 318 3.01 -11.91 -11.83
CA TYR A 318 1.75 -12.44 -12.39
C TYR A 318 1.56 -12.15 -13.87
N ILE A 319 2.07 -11.03 -14.39
CA ILE A 319 1.87 -10.64 -15.80
C ILE A 319 2.98 -11.22 -16.68
N SER A 320 4.25 -11.02 -16.30
CA SER A 320 5.39 -11.51 -17.10
C SER A 320 5.75 -12.96 -16.79
N LYS A 321 5.25 -13.53 -15.69
CA LYS A 321 5.64 -14.86 -15.19
C LYS A 321 7.15 -14.99 -15.04
N ARG A 322 7.78 -13.96 -14.46
CA ARG A 322 9.20 -13.96 -14.09
C ARG A 322 9.35 -13.79 -12.58
N PRO A 323 10.30 -14.51 -11.96
CA PRO A 323 10.60 -14.36 -10.54
C PRO A 323 11.18 -12.98 -10.25
N VAL A 324 10.94 -12.49 -9.05
CA VAL A 324 11.31 -11.14 -8.62
C VAL A 324 12.18 -11.19 -7.38
N VAL A 325 13.14 -10.28 -7.29
CA VAL A 325 13.96 -10.12 -6.08
C VAL A 325 13.12 -9.56 -4.94
N ALA A 326 12.29 -8.55 -5.24
CA ALA A 326 11.43 -7.90 -4.26
C ALA A 326 9.96 -7.88 -4.66
N ASN A 327 9.05 -8.01 -3.70
CA ASN A 327 7.60 -8.02 -3.95
C ASN A 327 6.78 -7.38 -2.83
N ASN A 328 5.46 -7.32 -3.04
CA ASN A 328 4.49 -6.65 -2.16
C ASN A 328 4.41 -7.25 -0.75
N PHE A 329 5.02 -8.41 -0.48
CA PHE A 329 5.18 -8.98 0.85
C PHE A 329 6.42 -8.44 1.61
N GLN A 330 7.11 -7.45 1.04
CA GLN A 330 8.33 -6.81 1.58
C GLN A 330 9.55 -7.75 1.65
N THR A 331 9.50 -8.87 0.93
CA THR A 331 10.68 -9.70 0.66
C THR A 331 11.65 -8.93 -0.25
N GLY A 332 12.96 -9.10 -0.04
CA GLY A 332 14.01 -8.51 -0.89
C GLY A 332 14.11 -6.98 -0.85
N LEU A 333 13.44 -6.34 0.11
CA LEU A 333 13.34 -4.89 0.22
C LEU A 333 14.71 -4.20 0.40
N GLU A 334 15.59 -4.78 1.22
CA GLU A 334 16.94 -4.26 1.44
C GLU A 334 17.80 -4.33 0.17
N ALA A 335 17.78 -5.45 -0.53
CA ALA A 335 18.52 -5.61 -1.79
C ALA A 335 18.03 -4.61 -2.85
N SER A 336 16.71 -4.48 -3.03
CA SER A 336 16.09 -3.53 -3.96
C SER A 336 16.44 -2.08 -3.61
N SER A 337 16.24 -1.67 -2.35
CA SER A 337 16.51 -0.30 -1.90
C SER A 337 17.98 0.09 -2.08
N ARG A 338 18.92 -0.75 -1.61
CA ARG A 338 20.37 -0.49 -1.74
C ARG A 338 20.82 -0.44 -3.20
N PHE A 339 20.30 -1.33 -4.05
CA PHE A 339 20.62 -1.34 -5.48
C PHE A 339 20.25 -0.01 -6.15
N PHE A 340 19.03 0.50 -5.91
CA PHE A 340 18.58 1.74 -6.52
C PHE A 340 19.22 2.99 -5.90
N ALA A 341 19.61 2.94 -4.62
CA ALA A 341 20.17 4.07 -3.87
C ALA A 341 21.67 4.31 -4.08
N THR A 342 22.45 3.24 -4.31
CA THR A 342 23.91 3.36 -4.38
C THR A 342 24.35 4.19 -5.58
N ALA A 343 25.45 4.93 -5.43
CA ALA A 343 26.16 5.57 -6.54
C ALA A 343 27.33 4.72 -7.06
N ASN A 344 27.70 3.66 -6.33
CA ASN A 344 28.84 2.81 -6.60
C ASN A 344 28.43 1.63 -7.49
N GLU A 345 28.95 1.61 -8.72
CA GLU A 345 28.63 0.55 -9.69
C GLU A 345 29.11 -0.85 -9.23
N SER A 346 30.23 -0.92 -8.48
CA SER A 346 30.69 -2.21 -7.94
C SER A 346 29.71 -2.77 -6.90
N GLU A 347 29.08 -1.90 -6.09
CA GLU A 347 28.06 -2.33 -5.14
C GLU A 347 26.78 -2.74 -5.87
N SER A 348 26.33 -1.96 -6.86
CA SER A 348 25.13 -2.33 -7.64
C SER A 348 25.32 -3.68 -8.33
N ASN A 349 26.48 -3.92 -8.93
CA ASN A 349 26.80 -5.20 -9.59
C ASN A 349 26.85 -6.35 -8.58
N SER A 350 27.46 -6.15 -7.41
CA SER A 350 27.46 -7.14 -6.33
C SER A 350 26.04 -7.53 -5.89
N ILE A 351 25.12 -6.58 -5.82
CA ILE A 351 23.73 -6.87 -5.43
C ILE A 351 23.01 -7.65 -6.52
N LEU A 352 23.20 -7.28 -7.80
CA LEU A 352 22.60 -8.00 -8.93
C LEU A 352 23.15 -9.43 -9.04
N ASP A 353 24.48 -9.60 -8.96
CA ASP A 353 25.15 -10.90 -8.99
C ASP A 353 24.68 -11.78 -7.81
N GLY A 354 24.63 -11.22 -6.60
CA GLY A 354 24.19 -11.95 -5.39
C GLY A 354 22.72 -12.37 -5.38
N ASN A 355 21.88 -11.75 -6.20
CA ASN A 355 20.46 -12.11 -6.38
C ASN A 355 20.18 -12.78 -7.74
N ASN A 356 21.24 -13.16 -8.48
CA ASN A 356 21.16 -13.78 -9.80
C ASN A 356 20.21 -13.02 -10.76
N VAL A 357 20.32 -11.69 -10.78
CA VAL A 357 19.42 -10.84 -11.58
C VAL A 357 19.81 -10.88 -13.05
N LYS A 358 18.82 -10.96 -13.95
CA LYS A 358 19.02 -10.76 -15.39
C LYS A 358 18.35 -9.51 -15.93
N TYR A 359 17.23 -9.08 -15.35
CA TYR A 359 16.51 -7.89 -15.81
C TYR A 359 16.25 -6.91 -14.68
N VAL A 360 16.26 -5.63 -14.99
CA VAL A 360 15.91 -4.54 -14.07
C VAL A 360 14.76 -3.74 -14.68
N VAL A 361 13.69 -3.49 -13.91
CA VAL A 361 12.55 -2.68 -14.34
C VAL A 361 12.46 -1.44 -13.47
N THR A 362 12.39 -0.26 -14.11
CA THR A 362 12.30 1.04 -13.45
C THR A 362 11.09 1.83 -13.95
N ASP A 363 10.55 2.72 -13.10
CA ASP A 363 9.50 3.66 -13.52
C ASP A 363 9.70 5.08 -12.99
N ASN A 364 8.92 6.02 -13.55
CA ASN A 364 8.96 7.43 -13.17
C ASN A 364 8.74 7.65 -11.67
N LYS A 365 7.88 6.85 -11.03
CA LYS A 365 7.58 6.98 -9.60
C LYS A 365 8.76 6.54 -8.73
N MET A 366 9.56 5.55 -9.14
CA MET A 366 10.79 5.17 -8.44
C MET A 366 11.77 6.33 -8.34
N TYR A 367 11.94 7.09 -9.44
CA TYR A 367 12.81 8.28 -9.43
C TYR A 367 12.17 9.46 -8.70
N ALA A 368 10.91 9.76 -8.97
CA ALA A 368 10.16 10.81 -8.29
C ALA A 368 9.65 10.32 -6.92
N THR A 369 8.35 10.13 -6.78
CA THR A 369 7.67 10.08 -5.47
C THR A 369 8.11 8.96 -4.51
N LYS A 370 8.76 7.90 -4.99
CA LYS A 370 9.21 6.75 -4.17
C LYS A 370 10.69 6.79 -3.79
N SER A 371 11.50 7.66 -4.38
CA SER A 371 12.94 7.75 -4.08
C SER A 371 13.22 8.00 -2.59
N SER A 372 12.35 8.76 -1.91
CA SER A 372 12.42 8.97 -0.46
C SER A 372 12.38 7.68 0.35
N ALA A 373 11.43 6.80 0.02
CA ALA A 373 11.32 5.50 0.68
C ALA A 373 12.50 4.59 0.33
N ILE A 374 12.92 4.58 -0.94
CA ILE A 374 14.09 3.80 -1.40
C ILE A 374 15.33 4.18 -0.58
N PHE A 375 15.63 5.48 -0.45
CA PHE A 375 16.84 5.96 0.22
C PHE A 375 16.76 5.81 1.73
N SER A 376 15.61 6.12 2.34
CA SER A 376 15.40 5.93 3.77
C SER A 376 15.57 4.47 4.20
N ILE A 377 15.15 3.52 3.37
CA ILE A 377 15.27 2.08 3.68
C ILE A 377 16.69 1.56 3.41
N ALA A 378 17.37 2.11 2.40
CA ALA A 378 18.78 1.82 2.15
C ALA A 378 19.72 2.33 3.26
N GLY A 379 19.22 3.19 4.15
CA GLY A 379 20.04 3.86 5.17
C GLY A 379 20.83 5.05 4.64
N GLU A 380 20.50 5.54 3.45
CA GLU A 380 21.13 6.69 2.82
C GLU A 380 20.45 7.97 3.29
N GLU A 381 21.14 8.77 4.10
CA GLU A 381 20.72 10.13 4.47
C GLU A 381 21.09 11.10 3.35
N TYR A 382 20.54 10.90 2.15
CA TYR A 382 20.50 12.00 1.20
C TYR A 382 19.69 13.11 1.86
N MET A 383 20.28 14.31 1.96
CA MET A 383 19.61 15.50 2.47
C MET A 383 18.42 15.81 1.55
N MET A 384 17.30 15.13 1.79
CA MET A 384 15.99 15.60 1.39
C MET A 384 15.81 16.90 2.16
N GLY A 385 16.31 17.99 1.58
CA GLY A 385 16.03 19.33 2.07
C GLY A 385 14.53 19.51 2.21
N GLN A 386 14.11 20.59 2.88
CA GLN A 386 12.68 20.83 3.12
C GLN A 386 11.81 20.96 1.84
N ASN A 387 12.42 20.88 0.65
CA ASN A 387 11.77 20.74 -0.65
C ASN A 387 12.31 19.52 -1.42
N PHE A 388 11.45 18.54 -1.66
CA PHE A 388 11.71 17.37 -2.50
C PHE A 388 12.20 17.77 -3.91
N ASP A 389 11.69 18.89 -4.45
CA ASP A 389 12.10 19.45 -5.75
C ASP A 389 13.59 19.86 -5.82
N SER A 390 14.18 20.24 -4.68
CA SER A 390 15.61 20.61 -4.62
C SER A 390 16.51 19.37 -4.69
N PHE A 391 16.07 18.26 -4.11
CA PHE A 391 16.84 17.02 -4.11
C PHE A 391 16.73 16.28 -5.45
N TYR A 392 15.53 16.30 -6.03
CA TYR A 392 15.25 15.77 -7.36
C TYR A 392 16.17 16.32 -8.47
N ASN A 393 16.61 17.57 -8.33
CA ASN A 393 17.54 18.24 -9.26
C ASN A 393 19.00 18.23 -8.78
N SER A 394 19.30 17.60 -7.65
CA SER A 394 20.64 17.61 -7.06
C SER A 394 21.64 16.78 -7.86
N LEU A 395 22.91 17.15 -7.77
CA LEU A 395 24.02 16.38 -8.36
C LEU A 395 24.14 14.99 -7.72
N ASP A 396 23.79 14.85 -6.44
CA ASP A 396 23.89 13.56 -5.75
C ASP A 396 22.79 12.60 -6.18
N MET A 397 21.57 13.07 -6.42
CA MET A 397 20.50 12.26 -7.02
C MET A 397 20.93 11.67 -8.36
N ARG A 398 21.55 12.47 -9.23
CA ARG A 398 22.03 12.01 -10.55
C ARG A 398 23.10 10.91 -10.51
N LYS A 399 23.81 10.76 -9.39
CA LYS A 399 24.84 9.71 -9.23
C LYS A 399 24.24 8.35 -8.87
N THR A 400 23.02 8.32 -8.33
CA THR A 400 22.35 7.08 -7.91
C THR A 400 22.07 6.15 -9.09
N THR A 401 22.03 4.85 -8.83
CA THR A 401 21.67 3.84 -9.84
C THR A 401 20.29 4.09 -10.43
N ILE A 402 19.30 4.50 -9.63
CA ILE A 402 17.95 4.81 -10.15
C ILE A 402 17.98 5.97 -11.16
N ALA A 403 18.79 7.00 -10.93
CA ALA A 403 18.94 8.10 -11.87
C ALA A 403 19.68 7.67 -13.13
N LYS A 404 20.80 6.94 -12.98
CA LYS A 404 21.57 6.42 -14.12
C LYS A 404 20.72 5.54 -15.02
N LEU A 405 19.91 4.66 -14.45
CA LEU A 405 18.97 3.83 -15.21
C LEU A 405 17.83 4.66 -15.81
N HIS A 406 17.02 5.30 -14.96
CA HIS A 406 15.74 5.82 -15.41
C HIS A 406 15.84 7.16 -16.12
N ILE A 407 16.79 8.01 -15.74
CA ILE A 407 16.93 9.36 -16.28
C ILE A 407 18.01 9.42 -17.36
N LEU A 408 19.13 8.72 -17.16
CA LEU A 408 20.27 8.72 -18.08
C LEU A 408 20.29 7.50 -19.03
N ASP A 409 19.18 6.77 -19.11
CA ASP A 409 18.99 5.63 -20.04
C ASP A 409 20.05 4.52 -19.91
N GLY A 410 20.60 4.34 -18.70
CA GLY A 410 21.66 3.38 -18.42
C GLY A 410 23.08 3.92 -18.66
N SER A 411 23.24 5.19 -19.05
CA SER A 411 24.56 5.81 -19.17
C SER A 411 25.30 5.78 -17.82
N HIS A 412 26.63 5.67 -17.89
CA HIS A 412 27.53 5.46 -16.76
C HIS A 412 27.35 4.12 -16.03
N LEU A 413 26.74 3.13 -16.67
CA LEU A 413 26.68 1.75 -16.21
C LEU A 413 27.26 0.85 -17.32
N GLY A 414 28.28 0.07 -16.98
CA GLY A 414 28.99 -0.80 -17.91
C GLY A 414 28.36 -2.18 -18.11
N ARG A 415 27.38 -2.55 -17.28
CA ARG A 415 26.75 -3.88 -17.26
C ARG A 415 25.23 -3.87 -17.45
N LEU A 416 24.60 -2.71 -17.65
CA LEU A 416 23.15 -2.58 -17.82
C LEU A 416 22.82 -1.86 -19.12
N ARG A 417 22.08 -2.52 -20.01
CA ARG A 417 21.61 -1.95 -21.28
C ARG A 417 20.10 -1.87 -21.32
N LEU A 418 19.56 -0.78 -21.88
CA LEU A 418 18.13 -0.65 -22.14
C LEU A 418 17.74 -1.65 -23.24
N VAL A 419 16.68 -2.41 -22.99
CA VAL A 419 16.14 -3.39 -23.95
C VAL A 419 14.68 -3.09 -24.33
N HIS A 420 13.96 -2.33 -23.50
CA HIS A 420 12.60 -1.89 -23.80
C HIS A 420 12.26 -0.62 -23.03
N GLU A 421 11.48 0.26 -23.65
CA GLU A 421 10.79 1.34 -22.98
C GLU A 421 9.32 1.45 -23.41
N SER A 422 8.48 1.88 -22.47
CA SER A 422 7.04 2.06 -22.70
C SER A 422 6.76 3.20 -23.68
N PRO A 423 5.60 3.21 -24.35
CA PRO A 423 5.29 4.19 -25.39
C PRO A 423 5.09 5.62 -24.87
N ASN A 424 4.48 5.80 -23.70
CA ASN A 424 4.12 7.13 -23.22
C ASN A 424 5.18 7.72 -22.28
N SER A 425 5.28 9.06 -22.31
CA SER A 425 6.01 9.85 -21.32
C SER A 425 5.01 10.47 -20.34
N GLN A 426 5.18 10.23 -19.05
CA GLN A 426 4.32 10.79 -17.99
C GLN A 426 5.04 11.88 -17.18
N MET A 427 6.28 12.18 -17.54
CA MET A 427 7.18 13.10 -16.86
C MET A 427 8.06 13.79 -17.89
N SER A 428 8.42 15.05 -17.65
CA SER A 428 9.45 15.77 -18.39
C SER A 428 10.45 16.37 -17.41
N LEU A 429 11.72 16.43 -17.81
CA LEU A 429 12.82 16.94 -17.01
C LEU A 429 13.56 18.05 -17.74
N VAL A 430 13.74 19.18 -17.07
CA VAL A 430 14.55 20.29 -17.57
C VAL A 430 15.98 20.10 -17.07
N PHE A 431 16.89 19.77 -17.98
CA PHE A 431 18.31 19.59 -17.65
C PHE A 431 19.14 20.87 -17.83
N ASN A 432 18.73 21.73 -18.75
CA ASN A 432 19.39 23.00 -19.07
C ASN A 432 18.34 24.13 -19.07
N GLU A 433 18.70 25.31 -18.57
CA GLU A 433 17.81 26.49 -18.53
C GLU A 433 17.34 26.94 -19.93
N GLU A 434 18.03 26.52 -20.99
CA GLU A 434 17.67 26.80 -22.38
C GLU A 434 16.60 25.84 -22.95
N ASP A 435 16.30 24.72 -22.27
CA ASP A 435 15.31 23.73 -22.68
C ASP A 435 13.99 23.94 -21.90
N GLU A 436 13.23 24.98 -22.26
CA GLU A 436 12.01 25.37 -21.54
C GLU A 436 10.90 24.30 -21.57
N GLU A 437 10.87 23.42 -22.59
CA GLU A 437 9.85 22.35 -22.70
C GLU A 437 10.20 21.10 -21.86
N GLY A 438 11.49 20.90 -21.57
CA GLY A 438 12.01 19.75 -20.83
C GLY A 438 11.99 18.45 -21.64
N THR A 439 12.97 17.59 -21.38
CA THR A 439 13.11 16.29 -22.05
C THR A 439 12.05 15.30 -21.52
N PRO A 440 11.19 14.74 -22.40
CA PRO A 440 10.20 13.75 -22.00
C PRO A 440 10.85 12.43 -21.56
N ILE A 441 10.44 11.91 -20.40
CA ILE A 441 10.93 10.64 -19.83
C ILE A 441 9.85 9.55 -19.97
N LYS A 442 10.22 8.45 -20.64
CA LYS A 442 9.34 7.27 -20.78
C LYS A 442 8.99 6.68 -19.43
N ASN A 443 7.74 6.26 -19.28
CA ASN A 443 7.22 5.86 -17.99
C ASN A 443 7.87 4.61 -17.38
N VAL A 444 8.02 3.54 -18.15
CA VAL A 444 8.61 2.26 -17.71
C VAL A 444 9.78 1.92 -18.63
N LYS A 445 10.89 1.46 -18.03
CA LYS A 445 12.10 1.03 -18.76
C LYS A 445 12.58 -0.31 -18.22
N VAL A 446 12.93 -1.21 -19.14
CA VAL A 446 13.48 -2.53 -18.87
C VAL A 446 14.93 -2.58 -19.33
N PHE A 447 15.82 -3.03 -18.45
CA PHE A 447 17.24 -3.19 -18.70
C PHE A 447 17.63 -4.66 -18.59
N GLU A 448 18.56 -5.09 -19.41
CA GLU A 448 19.23 -6.38 -19.28
C GLU A 448 20.58 -6.19 -18.60
N TYR A 449 20.86 -7.05 -17.61
CA TYR A 449 22.14 -7.13 -16.92
C TYR A 449 23.04 -8.14 -17.62
N VAL A 450 24.19 -7.67 -18.10
CA VAL A 450 25.13 -8.43 -18.93
C VAL A 450 26.55 -8.35 -18.34
N PRO A 451 27.47 -9.26 -18.73
CA PRO A 451 28.88 -9.13 -18.37
C PRO A 451 29.52 -7.83 -18.89
N GLY A 452 29.13 -7.40 -20.09
CA GLY A 452 29.61 -6.17 -20.73
C GLY A 452 31.01 -6.32 -21.30
N ALA A 453 31.23 -5.84 -22.52
CA ALA A 453 32.54 -5.90 -23.17
C ALA A 453 33.51 -4.95 -22.46
N LYS A 454 34.75 -5.39 -22.26
CA LYS A 454 35.78 -4.62 -21.56
C LYS A 454 36.63 -3.85 -22.57
N ILE A 455 36.49 -2.53 -22.60
CA ILE A 455 37.36 -1.65 -23.38
C ILE A 455 38.50 -1.20 -22.50
N TYR A 456 39.74 -1.43 -22.95
CA TYR A 456 40.93 -1.03 -22.22
C TYR A 456 42.01 -0.50 -23.17
N GLY A 457 43.01 0.18 -22.63
CA GLY A 457 44.16 0.63 -23.41
C GLY A 457 45.00 1.64 -22.66
N SER A 458 45.82 2.36 -23.42
CA SER A 458 46.69 3.41 -22.89
C SER A 458 46.17 4.80 -23.23
N ALA A 459 46.23 5.71 -22.25
CA ALA A 459 45.96 7.14 -22.38
C ALA A 459 46.94 7.94 -21.49
N GLU A 460 46.96 9.27 -21.64
CA GLU A 460 47.75 10.11 -20.75
C GLU A 460 47.30 9.94 -19.28
N PRO A 461 48.23 9.69 -18.33
CA PRO A 461 47.89 9.45 -16.92
C PRO A 461 47.01 10.55 -16.31
N GLY A 462 45.96 10.15 -15.59
CA GLY A 462 45.03 11.06 -14.92
C GLY A 462 43.93 11.67 -15.82
N ASN A 463 43.97 11.45 -17.14
CA ASN A 463 42.92 11.94 -18.03
C ASN A 463 41.72 10.97 -18.07
N PRO A 464 40.47 11.49 -18.12
CA PRO A 464 39.30 10.67 -18.33
C PRO A 464 39.14 10.29 -19.81
N VAL A 465 38.84 9.01 -20.01
CA VAL A 465 38.57 8.38 -21.30
C VAL A 465 37.09 8.02 -21.35
N TYR A 466 36.42 8.40 -22.43
CA TYR A 466 35.00 8.18 -22.65
C TYR A 466 34.79 7.19 -23.79
N ALA A 467 33.78 6.33 -23.65
CA ALA A 467 33.24 5.51 -24.74
C ALA A 467 31.77 5.85 -24.94
N ARG A 468 31.41 6.22 -26.17
CA ARG A 468 30.08 6.71 -26.52
C ARG A 468 29.49 5.98 -27.73
N VAL A 469 28.20 5.70 -27.69
CA VAL A 469 27.44 5.23 -28.86
C VAL A 469 26.05 5.83 -28.86
N ARG A 470 25.50 6.14 -30.04
CA ARG A 470 24.08 6.48 -30.17
C ARG A 470 23.26 5.19 -30.15
N VAL A 471 22.18 5.21 -29.39
CA VAL A 471 21.22 4.11 -29.26
C VAL A 471 19.85 4.59 -29.77
N THR A 472 19.15 3.75 -30.52
CA THR A 472 17.75 3.95 -30.93
C THR A 472 16.90 2.89 -30.25
N SER A 473 15.89 3.30 -29.47
CA SER A 473 15.01 2.39 -28.74
C SER A 473 13.88 1.81 -29.60
N ASN A 474 13.10 0.91 -29.01
CA ASN A 474 11.87 0.33 -29.58
C ASN A 474 10.75 1.36 -29.84
N GLN A 475 10.92 2.61 -29.40
CA GLN A 475 10.00 3.73 -29.63
C GLN A 475 10.57 4.76 -30.62
N ASP A 476 11.57 4.36 -31.42
CA ASP A 476 12.33 5.22 -32.34
C ASP A 476 13.00 6.43 -31.65
N ARG A 477 13.13 6.41 -30.31
CA ARG A 477 13.78 7.47 -29.55
C ARG A 477 15.29 7.26 -29.60
N GLN A 478 16.00 8.30 -30.01
CA GLN A 478 17.46 8.31 -30.03
C GLN A 478 18.01 8.95 -28.76
N PHE A 479 19.00 8.31 -28.15
CA PHE A 479 19.77 8.87 -27.05
C PHE A 479 21.24 8.47 -27.17
N ILE A 480 22.08 9.12 -26.39
CA ILE A 480 23.52 8.86 -26.35
C ILE A 480 23.82 8.05 -25.09
N TYR A 481 24.33 6.84 -25.27
CA TYR A 481 24.96 6.10 -24.18
C TYR A 481 26.41 6.52 -24.05
N GLU A 482 26.86 6.74 -22.82
CA GLU A 482 28.26 7.05 -22.51
C GLU A 482 28.71 6.35 -21.22
N ASN A 483 29.93 5.85 -21.21
CA ASN A 483 30.64 5.46 -19.99
C ASN A 483 32.06 6.01 -19.99
N MET A 484 32.71 6.05 -18.82
CA MET A 484 34.06 6.59 -18.69
C MET A 484 34.94 5.85 -17.69
N ALA A 485 36.25 5.97 -17.88
CA ALA A 485 37.27 5.55 -16.92
C ALA A 485 38.39 6.59 -16.85
N ILE A 486 39.09 6.65 -15.72
CA ILE A 486 40.27 7.52 -15.56
C ILE A 486 41.51 6.66 -15.76
N ALA A 487 42.42 7.11 -16.61
CA ALA A 487 43.71 6.44 -16.79
C ALA A 487 44.56 6.55 -15.51
N ASP A 488 45.13 5.44 -15.08
CA ASP A 488 45.97 5.37 -13.88
C ASP A 488 47.35 6.01 -14.07
N GLU A 489 48.22 5.93 -13.06
CA GLU A 489 49.58 6.51 -13.12
C GLU A 489 50.45 5.90 -14.23
N SER A 490 50.14 4.68 -14.68
CA SER A 490 50.82 4.00 -15.80
C SER A 490 50.22 4.36 -17.16
N GLY A 491 49.11 5.09 -17.18
CA GLY A 491 48.33 5.41 -18.37
C GLY A 491 47.30 4.34 -18.73
N TYR A 492 47.15 3.29 -17.93
CA TYR A 492 46.18 2.22 -18.20
C TYR A 492 44.77 2.67 -17.81
N TYR A 493 43.80 2.47 -18.71
CA TYR A 493 42.38 2.66 -18.41
C TYR A 493 41.58 1.40 -18.74
N GLU A 494 40.48 1.20 -18.03
CA GLU A 494 39.54 0.10 -18.24
C GLU A 494 38.11 0.57 -17.96
N MET A 495 37.19 0.28 -18.88
CA MET A 495 35.75 0.45 -18.69
C MET A 495 34.97 -0.70 -19.34
N ARG A 496 33.74 -0.90 -18.89
CA ARG A 496 32.79 -1.83 -19.53
C ARG A 496 31.73 -1.10 -20.32
N VAL A 497 31.29 -1.70 -21.42
CA VAL A 497 30.16 -1.24 -22.22
C VAL A 497 29.15 -2.39 -22.43
N PRO A 498 27.84 -2.16 -22.23
CA PRO A 498 26.85 -3.22 -22.27
C PRO A 498 26.15 -3.34 -23.64
N TYR A 499 26.34 -2.39 -24.56
CA TYR A 499 25.74 -2.45 -25.90
C TYR A 499 26.69 -3.06 -26.91
N SER A 500 26.16 -3.88 -27.82
CA SER A 500 26.84 -4.27 -29.05
C SER A 500 26.59 -3.23 -30.16
N THR A 501 27.51 -3.12 -31.13
CA THR A 501 27.37 -2.26 -32.32
C THR A 501 27.02 -3.00 -33.61
N ASN A 502 26.96 -4.34 -33.55
CA ASN A 502 26.64 -5.20 -34.68
C ASN A 502 25.68 -6.35 -34.32
N GLY A 503 25.15 -6.36 -33.09
CA GLY A 503 24.28 -7.40 -32.56
C GLY A 503 22.80 -7.07 -32.73
N ASP A 504 21.99 -8.13 -32.87
CA ASP A 504 20.53 -8.04 -32.87
C ASP A 504 20.02 -8.04 -31.41
N ILE A 505 20.10 -6.88 -30.74
CA ILE A 505 19.29 -6.66 -29.54
C ILE A 505 17.85 -6.43 -30.04
N PRO A 506 16.86 -7.24 -29.64
CA PRO A 506 15.50 -7.08 -30.14
C PRO A 506 15.00 -5.65 -29.94
N GLU A 507 14.57 -5.02 -31.03
CA GLU A 507 13.97 -3.68 -31.05
C GLU A 507 14.88 -2.53 -30.59
N ILE A 508 16.18 -2.78 -30.36
CA ILE A 508 17.19 -1.76 -30.04
C ILE A 508 18.28 -1.79 -31.11
N SER A 509 18.70 -0.62 -31.57
CA SER A 509 19.83 -0.51 -32.51
C SER A 509 20.83 0.55 -32.06
N THR A 510 22.06 0.42 -32.52
CA THR A 510 23.17 1.31 -32.18
C THR A 510 23.88 1.79 -33.44
N ASP A 511 24.62 2.89 -33.33
CA ASP A 511 25.56 3.28 -34.37
C ASP A 511 26.65 2.18 -34.55
N PRO A 512 27.25 2.04 -35.74
CA PRO A 512 28.12 0.89 -36.06
C PRO A 512 29.38 0.73 -35.20
N ASN A 513 29.82 1.81 -34.54
CA ASN A 513 31.02 1.84 -33.71
C ASN A 513 30.80 2.67 -32.45
N PHE A 514 31.46 2.27 -31.37
CA PHE A 514 31.73 3.16 -30.25
C PHE A 514 32.79 4.18 -30.65
N VAL A 515 32.57 5.42 -30.25
CA VAL A 515 33.56 6.51 -30.31
C VAL A 515 34.26 6.58 -28.96
N VAL A 516 35.56 6.28 -28.94
CA VAL A 516 36.42 6.34 -27.75
C VAL A 516 37.32 7.57 -27.83
N PHE A 517 37.27 8.43 -26.83
CA PHE A 517 37.93 9.74 -26.88
C PHE A 517 38.37 10.26 -25.50
N LEU A 518 39.34 11.17 -25.50
CA LEU A 518 39.76 11.95 -24.32
C LEU A 518 38.82 13.16 -24.11
N GLU A 519 38.64 13.65 -22.89
CA GLU A 519 37.73 14.77 -22.55
C GLU A 519 37.85 16.00 -23.46
N ASN A 520 39.08 16.36 -23.84
CA ASN A 520 39.40 17.49 -24.71
C ASN A 520 39.22 17.18 -26.21
N ALA A 521 38.69 16.00 -26.55
CA ALA A 521 38.46 15.47 -27.89
C ALA A 521 39.68 15.54 -28.83
N THR A 522 40.89 15.56 -28.25
CA THR A 522 42.15 15.67 -29.01
C THR A 522 42.48 14.38 -29.77
N VAL A 523 42.11 13.23 -29.20
CA VAL A 523 42.25 11.91 -29.81
C VAL A 523 40.91 11.22 -29.80
N VAL A 524 40.52 10.70 -30.97
CA VAL A 524 39.28 9.94 -31.19
C VAL A 524 39.64 8.64 -31.90
N ARG A 525 39.04 7.53 -31.46
CA ARG A 525 39.11 6.21 -32.06
C ARG A 525 37.71 5.64 -32.20
N GLU A 526 37.52 4.80 -33.20
CA GLU A 526 36.29 4.03 -33.37
C GLU A 526 36.59 2.56 -33.14
N THR A 527 35.69 1.87 -32.44
CA THR A 527 35.78 0.43 -32.23
C THR A 527 34.41 -0.22 -32.34
N ALA A 528 34.36 -1.37 -33.00
CA ALA A 528 33.16 -2.19 -33.05
C ALA A 528 33.13 -3.14 -31.85
N VAL A 529 31.95 -3.35 -31.28
CA VAL A 529 31.75 -4.24 -30.14
C VAL A 529 30.72 -5.29 -30.53
N SER A 530 31.07 -6.57 -30.54
CA SER A 530 30.11 -7.61 -30.90
C SER A 530 29.19 -8.02 -29.75
N GLU A 531 28.03 -8.61 -30.06
CA GLU A 531 27.17 -9.19 -29.03
C GLU A 531 27.88 -10.34 -28.28
N GLU A 532 28.74 -11.09 -28.96
CA GLU A 532 29.58 -12.09 -28.32
C GLU A 532 30.53 -11.45 -27.30
N ASP A 533 31.13 -10.30 -27.64
CA ASP A 533 32.01 -9.57 -26.72
C ASP A 533 31.27 -9.10 -25.48
N VAL A 534 30.03 -8.63 -25.62
CA VAL A 534 29.19 -8.20 -24.49
C VAL A 534 28.81 -9.39 -23.61
N MET A 535 28.36 -10.49 -24.22
CA MET A 535 27.81 -11.64 -23.50
C MET A 535 28.87 -12.52 -22.85
N GLN A 536 30.11 -12.52 -23.37
CA GLN A 536 31.25 -13.22 -22.76
C GLN A 536 32.14 -12.28 -21.92
N GLY A 537 31.96 -10.97 -22.05
CA GLY A 537 32.79 -9.96 -21.38
C GLY A 537 34.21 -9.90 -21.95
N ASN A 538 34.35 -10.10 -23.27
CA ASN A 538 35.63 -10.09 -23.97
C ASN A 538 36.31 -8.72 -23.87
N GLU A 539 37.62 -8.73 -24.06
CA GLU A 539 38.45 -7.53 -23.96
C GLU A 539 38.78 -6.95 -25.35
N ILE A 540 38.65 -5.63 -25.49
CA ILE A 540 38.88 -4.88 -26.72
C ILE A 540 39.90 -3.79 -26.41
N GLN A 541 41.06 -3.86 -27.07
CA GLN A 541 42.14 -2.88 -26.86
C GLN A 541 41.95 -1.66 -27.75
N VAL A 542 42.01 -0.46 -27.16
CA VAL A 542 41.92 0.83 -27.86
C VAL A 542 42.95 1.80 -27.28
N ASP A 543 44.09 1.97 -27.95
CA ASP A 543 45.13 2.90 -27.51
C ASP A 543 44.90 4.33 -28.04
N LEU A 544 45.03 5.29 -27.13
CA LEU A 544 44.86 6.73 -27.39
C LEU A 544 46.21 7.49 -27.38
N VAL A 545 47.32 6.82 -27.05
CA VAL A 545 48.69 7.35 -27.08
C VAL A 545 49.68 6.38 -27.69
#